data_AF-A0A2V8S816-F1
#
_entry.id   AF-A0A2V8S816-F1
#
_cell.length_a   1.000
_cell.length_b   1.000
_cell.length_c   1.000
_cell.angle_alpha   90.00
_cell.angle_beta   90.00
_cell.angle_gamma   90.00
#
_symmetry.space_group_name_H-M   'P 1'
#
loop_
_entity.id
_entity.type
_entity.pdbx_description
1 polymer ?
#
loop_
_entity_poly.entity_id
_entity_poly.type
_entity_poly.pdbx_seq_one_letter_code
_entity_poly.pdbx_strand_id
1 'polypeptide(L)' 'MEINLLLTLDLREQAALQAALVTHGAPDHLVTLALTGACRIQTLAEARRLRLWLVEARAAGGADFAACDVIEQALARFGV' A
#
# COMPACT_ATOMS: atom_id res chain seq x y z
N MET A 1 -17.32 2.64 7.11
CA MET A 1 -16.97 1.38 7.76
C MET A 1 -15.49 1.41 8.06
N GLU A 2 -15.14 1.35 9.34
CA GLU A 2 -13.74 1.33 9.80
C GLU A 2 -13.20 -0.09 9.70
N ILE A 3 -11.97 -0.23 9.20
CA ILE A 3 -11.23 -1.48 9.16
C ILE A 3 -9.86 -1.15 9.76
N ASN A 4 -9.52 -1.72 10.91
CA ASN A 4 -8.19 -1.56 11.50
C ASN A 4 -7.27 -2.64 10.93
N LEU A 5 -6.70 -2.39 9.76
CA LEU A 5 -5.70 -3.28 9.16
C LEU A 5 -4.31 -2.77 9.54
N LEU A 6 -3.50 -3.65 10.14
CA LEU A 6 -2.07 -3.43 10.33
C LEU A 6 -1.29 -4.31 9.37
N LEU A 7 -0.66 -3.68 8.38
CA LEU A 7 0.30 -4.31 7.49
C LEU A 7 1.69 -4.15 8.08
N THR A 8 2.25 -5.25 8.58
CA THR A 8 3.67 -5.36 8.93
C THR A 8 4.43 -5.80 7.70
N LEU A 9 5.27 -4.90 7.18
CA LEU A 9 6.17 -5.16 6.06
C LEU A 9 7.57 -5.38 6.61
N ASP A 10 8.35 -6.26 5.97
CA ASP A 10 9.77 -6.31 6.26
C ASP A 10 10.50 -5.05 5.74
N LEU A 11 11.76 -4.85 6.15
CA LEU A 11 12.54 -3.66 5.75
C LEU A 11 12.68 -3.50 4.23
N ARG A 12 12.73 -4.60 3.48
CA ARG A 12 12.86 -4.59 2.03
C ARG A 12 11.55 -4.23 1.36
N GLU A 13 10.46 -4.81 1.83
CA GLU A 13 9.09 -4.53 1.38
C GLU A 13 8.69 -3.09 1.70
N GLN A 14 9.06 -2.60 2.88
CA GLN A 14 8.87 -1.22 3.30
C GLN A 14 9.62 -0.24 2.40
N ALA A 15 10.90 -0.51 2.10
CA ALA A 15 11.70 0.34 1.21
C ALA A 15 11.16 0.33 -0.23
N ALA A 16 10.72 -0.83 -0.72
CA ALA A 16 10.10 -0.96 -2.04
C ALA A 16 8.78 -0.17 -2.11
N LEU A 17 7.94 -0.28 -1.08
CA LEU A 17 6.70 0.48 -0.99
C LEU A 17 6.96 1.99 -0.93
N GLN A 18 7.89 2.45 -0.10
CA GLN A 18 8.27 3.86 -0.04
C GLN A 18 8.77 4.38 -1.37
N ALA A 19 9.68 3.65 -2.03
CA ALA A 19 10.20 4.04 -3.33
C ALA A 19 9.06 4.16 -4.35
N ALA A 20 8.17 3.18 -4.41
CA ALA A 20 7.02 3.21 -5.32
C ALA A 20 6.08 4.40 -5.02
N LEU A 21 5.76 4.63 -3.74
CA LEU A 21 4.91 5.75 -3.31
C LEU A 21 5.52 7.11 -3.69
N VAL A 22 6.83 7.28 -3.50
CA VAL A 22 7.54 8.51 -3.89
C VAL A 22 7.63 8.66 -5.41
N THR A 23 7.94 7.59 -6.14
CA THR A 23 8.10 7.62 -7.60
C THR A 23 6.78 7.92 -8.33
N HIS A 24 5.65 7.39 -7.85
CA HIS A 24 4.36 7.57 -8.51
C HIS A 24 3.48 8.66 -7.88
N GLY A 25 4.05 9.53 -7.02
CA GLY A 25 3.34 10.67 -6.46
C GLY A 25 2.16 10.28 -5.58
N ALA A 26 2.35 9.27 -4.73
CA ALA A 26 1.31 8.86 -3.80
C ALA A 26 1.00 9.99 -2.80
N PRO A 27 -0.27 10.07 -2.32
CA PRO A 27 -0.66 11.00 -1.27
C PRO A 27 0.26 10.93 -0.03
N ASP A 28 0.58 12.09 0.56
CA ASP A 28 1.49 12.22 1.71
C ASP A 28 1.13 11.30 2.89
N HIS A 29 -0.15 11.04 3.11
CA HIS A 29 -0.61 10.12 4.15
C HIS A 29 -0.19 8.67 3.89
N LEU A 30 -0.15 8.21 2.62
CA LEU A 30 0.32 6.88 2.25
C LEU A 30 1.85 6.77 2.34
N VAL A 31 2.57 7.82 1.96
CA VAL A 31 4.04 7.90 2.14
C VAL A 31 4.41 7.83 3.62
N THR A 32 3.70 8.59 4.46
CA THR A 32 3.87 8.57 5.92
C THR A 32 3.57 7.19 6.51
N LEU A 33 2.57 6.49 5.98
CA LEU A 33 2.23 5.12 6.37
C LEU A 33 3.33 4.09 6.02
N ALA A 34 4.03 4.27 4.90
CA ALA A 34 5.15 3.41 4.53
C ALA A 34 6.44 3.75 5.29
N LEU A 35 6.61 4.98 5.79
CA LEU A 35 7.79 5.41 6.55
C LEU A 35 7.92 4.75 7.92
N THR A 36 6.83 4.30 8.52
CA THR A 36 6.81 3.75 9.89
C THR A 36 6.95 2.23 9.97
N GLY A 37 6.98 1.52 8.82
CA GLY A 37 7.01 0.04 8.76
C GLY A 37 5.70 -0.62 9.18
N ALA A 38 4.71 0.21 9.53
CA ALA A 38 3.39 -0.18 9.98
C ALA A 38 2.37 0.59 9.14
N CYS A 39 1.91 -0.03 8.05
CA CYS A 39 0.84 0.56 7.26
C CYS A 39 -0.49 0.26 7.98
N ARG A 40 -0.97 1.24 8.75
CA ARG A 40 -2.29 1.21 9.38
C ARG A 40 -3.33 1.82 8.44
N ILE A 41 -4.16 0.97 7.86
CA ILE A 41 -5.34 1.42 7.11
C ILE A 41 -6.49 1.42 8.11
N GLN A 42 -7.22 2.52 8.23
CA GLN A 42 -8.30 2.68 9.22
C GLN A 42 -9.69 2.64 8.58
N THR A 43 -9.78 2.92 7.28
CA THR A 43 -11.05 3.00 6.57
C THR A 43 -11.06 2.21 5.26
N LEU A 44 -12.24 1.73 4.88
CA LEU A 44 -12.46 1.07 3.60
C LEU A 44 -12.19 1.99 2.40
N ALA A 45 -12.34 3.30 2.58
CA ALA A 45 -12.03 4.28 1.56
C ALA A 45 -10.51 4.38 1.30
N GLU A 46 -9.70 4.39 2.36
CA GLU A 46 -8.23 4.35 2.25
C GLU A 46 -7.76 3.05 1.61
N ALA A 47 -8.33 1.91 2.03
CA ALA A 47 -8.01 0.61 1.45
C ALA A 47 -8.29 0.58 -0.06
N ARG A 48 -9.44 1.12 -0.51
CA ARG A 48 -9.78 1.21 -1.93
C ARG A 48 -8.87 2.16 -2.70
N ARG A 49 -8.49 3.30 -2.11
CA ARG A 49 -7.54 4.24 -2.72
C ARG A 49 -6.16 3.60 -2.87
N LEU A 50 -5.71 2.85 -1.87
CA LEU A 50 -4.47 2.09 -1.95
C LEU A 50 -4.53 1.03 -3.05
N ARG A 51 -5.63 0.26 -3.13
CA ARG A 51 -5.83 -0.71 -4.21
C ARG A 51 -5.79 -0.07 -5.59
N LEU A 52 -6.51 1.04 -5.78
CA LEU A 52 -6.53 1.76 -7.05
C LEU A 52 -5.12 2.21 -7.45
N TRP A 53 -4.39 2.81 -6.51
CA TRP A 53 -3.03 3.26 -6.72
C TRP A 53 -2.07 2.11 -7.08
N LEU A 54 -2.20 0.96 -6.43
CA LEU A 54 -1.41 -0.24 -6.77
C LEU A 54 -1.66 -0.71 -8.21
N VAL A 55 -2.93 -0.73 -8.63
CA VAL A 55 -3.31 -1.10 -10.01
C VAL A 55 -2.76 -0.10 -11.02
N GLU A 56 -2.82 1.20 -10.73
CA GLU A 56 -2.27 2.26 -11.58
C GLU A 56 -0.74 2.17 -11.67
N ALA A 57 -0.06 1.94 -10.55
CA ALA A 57 1.39 1.76 -10.51
C ALA A 57 1.84 0.51 -11.31
N ARG A 58 1.04 -0.58 -11.25
CA ARG A 58 1.28 -1.80 -12.05
C ARG A 58 1.05 -1.56 -13.54
N ALA A 59 -0.02 -0.85 -13.89
CA ALA A 59 -0.31 -0.47 -15.27
C ALA A 59 0.76 0.47 -15.86
N ALA A 60 1.38 1.31 -15.04
CA ALA A 60 2.51 2.16 -15.42
C ALA A 60 3.84 1.39 -15.59
N GLY A 61 3.85 0.06 -15.41
CA GLY A 61 5.06 -0.77 -15.48
C GLY A 61 6.01 -0.58 -14.29
N GLY A 62 5.56 0.12 -13.25
CA GLY A 62 6.36 0.43 -12.06
C GLY A 62 6.35 -0.68 -11.02
N ALA A 63 5.28 -1.49 -10.94
CA ALA A 63 5.01 -2.31 -9.76
C ALA A 63 5.15 -3.83 -9.96
N ASP A 64 6.36 -4.29 -10.29
CA ASP A 64 6.73 -5.71 -10.12
C ASP A 64 7.40 -5.92 -8.75
N PHE A 65 6.77 -5.40 -7.70
CA PHE A 65 7.30 -5.45 -6.34
C PHE A 65 6.55 -6.49 -5.51
N ALA A 66 7.28 -7.39 -4.84
CA ALA A 66 6.72 -8.38 -3.91
C ALA A 66 5.83 -7.74 -2.82
N ALA A 67 6.14 -6.50 -2.40
CA ALA A 67 5.33 -5.74 -1.46
C ALA A 67 3.89 -5.47 -1.96
N CYS A 68 3.70 -5.29 -3.27
CA CYS A 68 2.37 -5.04 -3.84
C CYS A 68 1.47 -6.27 -3.68
N ASP A 69 2.00 -7.47 -3.90
CA ASP A 69 1.24 -8.71 -3.73
C ASP A 69 0.86 -8.96 -2.26
N VAL A 70 1.75 -8.62 -1.31
CA VAL A 70 1.46 -8.70 0.14
C VAL A 70 0.35 -7.73 0.53
N ILE A 71 0.38 -6.51 0.01
CA ILE A 71 -0.64 -5.49 0.27
C ILE A 71 -1.98 -5.89 -0.38
N GLU A 72 -1.98 -6.37 -1.62
CA GLU A 72 -3.19 -6.84 -2.30
C GLU A 72 -3.83 -8.03 -1.58
N GLN A 73 -3.04 -9.00 -1.12
CA GLN A 73 -3.55 -10.11 -0.32
C GLN A 73 -4.16 -9.65 1.00
N ALA A 74 -3.54 -8.66 1.66
CA ALA A 74 -4.08 -8.09 2.88
C ALA A 74 -5.38 -7.31 2.62
N LEU A 75 -5.47 -6.55 1.53
CA LEU A 75 -6.70 -5.85 1.14
C LEU A 75 -7.82 -6.83 0.79
N ALA A 76 -7.51 -7.90 0.06
CA ALA A 76 -8.47 -8.94 -0.31
C ALA A 76 -9.10 -9.63 0.89
N ARG A 77 -8.36 -9.80 2.01
CA ARG A 77 -8.90 -10.34 3.28
C ARG A 77 -10.03 -9.49 3.87
N PHE A 78 -10.11 -8.21 3.51
CA PHE A 78 -11.15 -7.28 3.97
C PHE A 78 -12.24 -7.03 2.91
N GLY A 79 -12.25 -7.82 1.82
CA GLY A 79 -13.18 -7.67 0.72
C GLY A 79 -12.93 -6.40 -0.11
N VAL A 80 -11.70 -5.86 -0.06
CA VAL A 80 -11.29 -4.66 -0.78
C VAL A 80 -10.57 -5.00 -2.04
#